data_AF-A0A150MGG2-F1
#
_entry.id   AF-A0A150MGG2-F1
#
_cell.length_a   1.000
_cell.length_b   1.000
_cell.length_c   1.000
_cell.angle_alpha   90.00
_cell.angle_beta   90.00
_cell.angle_gamma   90.00
#
_symmetry.space_group_name_H-M   'P 1'
#
loop_
_entity.id
_entity.type
_entity.pdbx_description
1 polymer ?
#
loop_
_entity_poly.entity_id
_entity_poly.type
_entity_poly.pdbx_seq_one_letter_code
_entity_poly.pdbx_strand_id
1 'polypeptide(L)'
;MYEYIKTYRNIGKRTTLVAFFKPPTEKVYAEYYKKQFWKVLQFLMDHDLEPWCTDIPEDPNHPKWEYCFGGEPIFVVCRAPIYHARKSRYTANGLEITFQPRGTLDDITGDTPKGQQVREIIRSRLKQYDAIPPHPDIGDYGDHHKREWKQYILPDINEESLMRCPLKRRD
;
A
#
# COMPACT_ATOMS: atom_id res chain seq x y z
N MET A 1 8.56 7.04 11.67
CA MET A 1 7.19 7.12 11.12
C MET A 1 6.44 8.32 11.68
N TYR A 2 6.27 8.45 13.00
CA TYR A 2 5.60 9.61 13.61
C TYR A 2 6.12 10.96 13.14
N GLU A 3 7.43 11.18 13.19
CA GLU A 3 8.01 12.45 12.75
C GLU A 3 7.66 12.78 11.29
N TYR A 4 7.60 11.77 10.42
CA TYR A 4 7.14 11.95 9.06
C TYR A 4 5.65 12.32 9.01
N ILE A 5 4.77 11.60 9.71
CA ILE A 5 3.33 11.91 9.75
C ILE A 5 3.05 13.32 10.32
N LYS A 6 3.79 13.75 11.34
CA LYS A 6 3.65 15.09 11.92
C LYS A 6 4.08 16.21 10.98
N THR A 7 4.96 15.93 10.01
CA THR A 7 5.63 16.97 9.22
C THR A 7 5.36 16.89 7.72
N TYR A 8 4.77 15.80 7.19
CA TYR A 8 4.71 15.55 5.75
C TYR A 8 4.06 16.68 4.95
N ARG A 9 3.02 17.33 5.51
CA ARG A 9 2.34 18.47 4.87
C ARG A 9 3.27 19.67 4.66
N ASN A 10 4.30 19.83 5.50
CA ASN A 10 5.31 20.87 5.39
C ASN A 10 6.49 20.49 4.47
N ILE A 11 6.68 19.19 4.20
CA ILE A 11 7.75 18.70 3.31
C ILE A 11 7.39 19.04 1.85
N GLY A 12 6.14 18.82 1.46
CA GLY A 12 5.66 19.18 0.13
C GLY A 12 4.33 18.53 -0.24
N LYS A 13 3.71 19.04 -1.30
CA LYS A 13 2.39 18.57 -1.77
C LYS A 13 2.36 17.06 -2.04
N ARG A 14 3.44 16.52 -2.61
CA ARG A 14 3.63 15.09 -2.86
C ARG A 14 4.90 14.66 -2.15
N THR A 15 4.74 13.89 -1.09
CA THR A 15 5.84 13.33 -0.32
C THR A 15 5.49 11.91 0.08
N THR A 16 6.51 11.10 0.32
CA THR A 16 6.37 9.68 0.63
C THR A 16 7.52 9.28 1.53
N LEU A 17 7.26 8.44 2.52
CA LEU A 17 8.32 7.77 3.28
C LEU A 17 8.58 6.40 2.69
N VAL A 18 9.84 6.09 2.40
CA VAL A 18 10.25 4.77 1.93
C VAL A 18 11.16 4.13 2.97
N ALA A 19 10.76 2.96 3.47
CA ALA A 19 11.54 2.17 4.41
C ALA A 19 12.19 0.99 3.70
N PHE A 20 13.49 0.83 3.88
CA PHE A 20 14.27 -0.30 3.37
C PHE A 20 14.63 -1.22 4.53
N PHE A 21 14.47 -2.52 4.33
CA PHE A 21 14.80 -3.54 5.33
C PHE A 21 16.01 -4.32 4.86
N LYS A 22 16.88 -4.68 5.82
CA LYS A 22 18.06 -5.49 5.54
C LYS A 22 17.66 -6.77 4.79
N PRO A 23 18.25 -7.05 3.61
CA PRO A 23 17.91 -8.25 2.86
C PRO A 23 18.37 -9.51 3.62
N PRO A 24 17.66 -10.63 3.45
CA PRO A 24 18.09 -11.90 4.03
C PRO A 24 19.43 -12.34 3.40
N THR A 25 20.25 -13.03 4.19
CA THR A 25 21.53 -13.59 3.74
C THR A 25 21.34 -14.85 2.91
N GLU A 26 20.22 -15.55 3.11
CA GLU A 26 19.87 -16.78 2.39
C GLU A 26 18.83 -16.49 1.30
N LYS A 27 18.71 -17.41 0.34
CA LYS A 27 17.66 -17.35 -0.68
C LYS A 27 16.30 -17.52 -0.04
N VAL A 28 15.41 -16.55 -0.27
CA VAL A 28 14.02 -16.57 0.19
C VAL A 28 13.06 -16.45 -0.99
N TYR A 29 11.77 -16.70 -0.74
CA TYR A 29 10.72 -16.72 -1.75
C TYR A 29 9.60 -15.70 -1.43
N ALA A 30 8.63 -15.59 -2.32
CA ALA A 30 7.50 -14.65 -2.21
C ALA A 30 6.85 -14.62 -0.83
N GLU A 31 6.59 -15.79 -0.26
CA GLU A 31 5.92 -15.91 1.04
C GLU A 31 6.71 -15.28 2.19
N TYR A 32 8.05 -15.28 2.12
CA TYR A 32 8.88 -14.60 3.12
C TYR A 32 8.58 -13.09 3.11
N TYR A 33 8.64 -12.45 1.94
CA TYR A 33 8.40 -11.01 1.84
C TYR A 33 6.95 -10.66 2.18
N LYS A 34 5.98 -11.48 1.75
CA LYS A 34 4.57 -11.33 2.13
C LYS A 34 4.40 -11.34 3.65
N LYS A 35 4.99 -12.31 4.33
CA LYS A 35 4.96 -12.41 5.79
C LYS A 35 5.65 -11.24 6.48
N GLN A 36 6.83 -10.82 6.02
CA GLN A 36 7.55 -9.70 6.62
C GLN A 36 6.80 -8.37 6.44
N PHE A 37 6.23 -8.14 5.25
CA PHE A 37 5.41 -6.97 4.97
C PHE A 37 4.26 -6.82 5.99
N TRP A 38 3.45 -7.87 6.14
CA TRP A 38 2.32 -7.84 7.09
C TRP A 38 2.77 -7.75 8.55
N LYS A 39 3.91 -8.37 8.90
CA LYS A 39 4.50 -8.23 10.24
C LYS A 39 4.90 -6.80 10.55
N VAL A 40 5.47 -6.07 9.60
CA VAL A 40 5.83 -4.66 9.79
C VAL A 40 4.58 -3.81 10.01
N LEU A 41 3.55 -3.99 9.19
CA LEU A 41 2.30 -3.26 9.34
C LEU A 41 1.61 -3.58 10.67
N GLN A 42 1.57 -4.86 11.07
CA GLN A 42 1.02 -5.25 12.37
C GLN A 42 1.83 -4.62 13.51
N PHE A 43 3.16 -4.69 13.45
CA PHE A 43 4.03 -4.09 14.46
C PHE A 43 3.77 -2.59 14.62
N LEU A 44 3.63 -1.86 13.51
CA LEU A 44 3.30 -0.43 13.54
C LEU A 44 1.91 -0.18 14.14
N MET A 45 0.90 -0.98 13.78
CA MET A 45 -0.45 -0.88 14.34
C MET A 45 -0.48 -1.14 15.85
N ASP A 46 0.21 -2.18 16.30
CA ASP A 46 0.26 -2.57 17.72
C ASP A 46 0.93 -1.48 18.58
N HIS A 47 1.87 -0.73 18.00
CA HIS A 47 2.65 0.31 18.68
C HIS A 47 2.19 1.73 18.34
N ASP A 48 1.02 1.89 17.71
CA ASP A 48 0.50 3.22 17.41
C ASP A 48 -0.07 3.88 18.68
N LEU A 49 0.57 4.92 19.22
CA LEU A 49 0.09 5.71 20.35
C LEU A 49 -1.18 6.51 20.04
N GLU A 50 -1.47 6.78 18.76
CA GLU A 50 -2.68 7.51 18.37
C GLU A 50 -3.88 6.56 18.24
N PRO A 51 -5.12 7.05 18.45
CA PRO A 51 -6.30 6.28 18.13
C PRO A 51 -6.44 6.07 16.62
N TRP A 52 -7.23 5.05 16.24
CA TRP A 52 -7.64 4.87 14.85
C TRP A 52 -8.37 6.12 14.32
N CYS A 53 -8.21 6.46 13.05
CA CYS A 53 -8.84 7.64 12.46
C CYS A 53 -10.36 7.53 12.54
N THR A 54 -11.02 8.57 13.08
CA THR A 54 -12.48 8.56 13.31
C THR A 54 -13.30 8.40 12.04
N ASP A 55 -12.78 8.90 10.91
CA ASP A 55 -13.48 8.87 9.61
C ASP A 55 -13.20 7.60 8.80
N ILE A 56 -12.34 6.71 9.31
CA ILE A 56 -11.95 5.46 8.65
C ILE A 56 -12.61 4.29 9.41
N PRO A 57 -13.43 3.46 8.73
CA PRO A 57 -13.99 2.25 9.32
C PRO A 57 -12.89 1.34 9.90
N GLU A 58 -13.21 0.62 10.97
CA GLU A 58 -12.28 -0.33 11.58
C GLU A 58 -12.32 -1.73 10.93
N ASP A 59 -13.43 -2.11 10.31
CA ASP A 59 -13.56 -3.41 9.63
C ASP A 59 -12.77 -3.42 8.31
N PRO A 60 -11.75 -4.27 8.15
CA PRO A 60 -10.97 -4.37 6.91
C PRO A 60 -11.78 -4.84 5.69
N ASN A 61 -13.01 -5.32 5.90
CA ASN A 61 -13.93 -5.63 4.81
C ASN A 61 -14.84 -4.45 4.43
N HIS A 62 -14.73 -3.30 5.08
CA HIS A 62 -15.44 -2.11 4.66
C HIS A 62 -14.77 -1.50 3.41
N PRO A 63 -15.53 -1.06 2.38
CA PRO A 63 -14.97 -0.48 1.14
C PRO A 63 -14.10 0.77 1.35
N LYS A 64 -14.39 1.51 2.41
CA LYS A 64 -13.64 2.70 2.86
C LYS A 64 -12.59 2.41 3.94
N TRP A 65 -12.31 1.14 4.25
CA TRP A 65 -11.23 0.84 5.17
C TRP A 65 -9.88 1.15 4.52
N GLU A 66 -8.98 1.76 5.27
CA GLU A 66 -7.58 1.96 4.91
C GLU A 66 -6.71 1.83 6.17
N TYR A 67 -5.46 1.41 6.01
CA TYR A 67 -4.51 1.36 7.10
C TYR A 67 -4.26 2.76 7.69
N CYS A 68 -4.40 2.90 9.01
CA CYS A 68 -4.09 4.14 9.72
C CYS A 68 -2.82 3.99 10.55
N PHE A 69 -2.03 5.06 10.63
CA PHE A 69 -0.96 5.18 11.62
C PHE A 69 -0.76 6.65 12.01
N GLY A 70 -0.66 6.93 13.31
CA GLY A 70 -0.46 8.27 13.83
C GLY A 70 -1.61 9.22 13.51
N GLY A 71 -2.85 8.71 13.55
CA GLY A 71 -4.06 9.49 13.25
C GLY A 71 -4.24 9.87 11.77
N GLU A 72 -3.46 9.30 10.86
CA GLU A 72 -3.56 9.57 9.41
C GLU A 72 -3.80 8.26 8.63
N PRO A 73 -4.73 8.24 7.66
CA PRO A 73 -4.86 7.15 6.69
C PRO A 73 -3.67 7.10 5.73
N ILE A 74 -3.15 5.90 5.47
CA ILE A 74 -1.92 5.68 4.73
C ILE A 74 -2.11 4.57 3.70
N PHE A 75 -1.90 4.92 2.44
CA PHE A 75 -1.75 3.94 1.38
C PHE A 75 -0.32 3.38 1.41
N VAL A 76 -0.20 2.06 1.45
CA VAL A 76 1.10 1.39 1.55
C VAL A 76 1.38 0.54 0.33
N VAL A 77 2.65 0.45 -0.05
CA VAL A 77 3.10 -0.28 -1.23
C VAL A 77 4.33 -1.10 -0.89
N CYS A 78 4.24 -2.42 -1.09
CA CYS A 78 5.38 -3.32 -1.04
C CYS A 78 6.15 -3.33 -2.37
N ARG A 79 7.48 -3.28 -2.28
CA ARG A 79 8.39 -3.72 -3.35
C ARG A 79 9.34 -4.78 -2.83
N ALA A 80 9.71 -5.73 -3.70
CA ALA A 80 10.61 -6.83 -3.36
C ALA A 80 11.26 -7.46 -4.60
N PRO A 81 12.35 -8.25 -4.46
CA PRO A 81 13.01 -8.93 -5.58
C PRO A 81 12.16 -10.02 -6.25
N ILE A 82 11.03 -10.40 -5.64
CA ILE A 82 10.15 -11.49 -6.08
C ILE A 82 9.27 -11.14 -7.27
N TYR A 83 9.23 -9.86 -7.66
CA TYR A 83 8.39 -9.39 -8.75
C TYR A 83 9.16 -9.48 -10.07
N HIS A 84 8.76 -10.39 -10.94
CA HIS A 84 9.32 -10.56 -12.27
C HIS A 84 8.39 -10.00 -13.34
N ALA A 85 7.09 -10.31 -13.22
CA ALA A 85 6.06 -9.82 -14.13
C ALA A 85 5.65 -8.38 -13.81
N ARG A 86 5.60 -8.00 -12.52
CA ARG A 86 5.29 -6.63 -12.07
C ARG A 86 6.54 -5.82 -11.75
N LYS A 87 7.24 -5.36 -12.78
CA LYS A 87 8.45 -4.54 -12.65
C LYS A 87 8.21 -3.29 -11.79
N SER A 88 7.01 -2.72 -11.80
CA SER A 88 6.59 -1.57 -10.98
C SER A 88 6.69 -1.83 -9.46
N ARG A 89 6.71 -3.10 -9.06
CA ARG A 89 6.86 -3.56 -7.67
C ARG A 89 8.23 -4.19 -7.40
N TYR A 90 9.12 -4.25 -8.38
CA TYR A 90 10.46 -4.82 -8.19
C TYR A 90 11.38 -3.83 -7.46
N THR A 91 12.24 -4.36 -6.59
CA THR A 91 13.41 -3.66 -6.04
C THR A 91 14.50 -4.68 -5.76
N ALA A 92 15.78 -4.31 -5.96
CA ALA A 92 16.91 -5.22 -5.73
C ALA A 92 17.36 -5.26 -4.25
N ASN A 93 16.87 -4.33 -3.43
CA ASN A 93 17.40 -4.07 -2.08
C ASN A 93 16.77 -4.91 -0.96
N GLY A 94 15.96 -5.91 -1.31
CA GLY A 94 15.19 -6.69 -0.33
C GLY A 94 13.77 -6.12 -0.16
N LEU A 95 13.23 -6.16 1.05
CA LEU A 95 11.90 -5.59 1.31
C LEU A 95 11.99 -4.07 1.34
N GLU A 96 11.10 -3.42 0.60
CA GLU A 96 10.90 -1.99 0.61
C GLU A 96 9.41 -1.71 0.82
N ILE A 97 9.10 -0.79 1.73
CA ILE A 97 7.73 -0.35 1.99
C ILE A 97 7.64 1.16 1.80
N THR A 98 6.81 1.55 0.85
CA THR A 98 6.40 2.93 0.63
C THR A 98 5.16 3.22 1.48
N PHE A 99 5.21 4.25 2.31
CA PHE A 99 4.11 4.78 3.10
C PHE A 99 3.70 6.14 2.56
N GLN A 100 2.45 6.25 2.12
CA GLN A 100 1.92 7.45 1.47
C GLN A 100 0.65 7.92 2.19
N PRO A 101 0.72 9.00 2.99
CA PRO A 101 -0.45 9.60 3.61
C PRO A 101 -1.50 9.98 2.58
N ARG A 102 -2.78 9.72 2.85
CA ARG A 102 -3.88 10.00 1.92
C ARG A 102 -3.93 11.48 1.56
N GLY A 103 -3.61 12.38 2.49
CA GLY A 103 -3.55 13.83 2.24
C GLY A 103 -2.62 14.27 1.10
N THR A 104 -1.68 13.42 0.66
CA THR A 104 -0.81 13.67 -0.50
C THR A 104 -1.47 13.33 -1.85
N LEU A 105 -2.66 12.71 -1.81
CA LEU A 105 -3.42 12.17 -2.94
C LEU A 105 -4.78 12.84 -3.13
N ASP A 106 -5.17 13.77 -2.25
CA ASP A 106 -6.49 14.41 -2.24
C ASP A 106 -6.86 15.08 -3.57
N ASP A 107 -5.90 15.57 -4.34
CA ASP A 107 -6.15 16.23 -5.63
C ASP A 107 -6.17 15.30 -6.85
N ILE A 108 -6.06 13.99 -6.63
CA ILE A 108 -6.04 12.94 -7.68
C ILE A 108 -6.97 11.74 -7.36
N THR A 109 -8.00 11.99 -6.56
CA THR A 109 -9.04 11.01 -6.25
C THR A 109 -9.88 10.66 -7.49
N GLY A 110 -10.33 9.41 -7.60
CA GLY A 110 -10.97 8.87 -8.82
C GLY A 110 -12.36 9.42 -9.12
N ASP A 111 -12.94 10.20 -8.21
CA ASP A 111 -14.22 10.88 -8.30
C ASP A 111 -14.13 12.27 -8.97
N THR A 112 -12.93 12.77 -9.23
CA THR A 112 -12.72 14.04 -9.94
C THR A 112 -12.22 13.82 -11.37
N PRO A 113 -12.60 14.67 -12.36
CA PRO A 113 -12.11 14.56 -13.73
C PRO A 113 -10.58 14.60 -13.83
N LYS A 114 -9.95 15.45 -13.00
CA LYS A 114 -8.49 15.55 -12.91
C LYS A 114 -7.87 14.26 -12.37
N GLY A 115 -8.43 13.69 -11.32
CA GLY A 115 -7.93 12.43 -10.76
C GLY A 115 -8.13 11.24 -11.67
N GLN A 116 -9.25 11.20 -12.41
CA GLN A 116 -9.48 10.20 -13.47
C GLN A 116 -8.39 10.27 -14.55
N GLN A 117 -8.10 11.47 -15.07
CA GLN A 117 -7.05 11.68 -16.06
C GLN A 117 -5.67 11.25 -15.54
N VAL A 118 -5.32 11.61 -14.30
CA VAL A 118 -4.06 11.20 -13.67
C VAL A 118 -3.99 9.67 -13.55
N ARG A 119 -5.07 9.02 -13.14
CA ARG A 119 -5.14 7.55 -13.01
C ARG A 119 -5.04 6.85 -14.35
N GLU A 120 -5.66 7.38 -15.41
CA GLU A 120 -5.52 6.87 -16.77
C GLU A 120 -4.06 6.91 -17.24
N ILE A 121 -3.37 8.02 -17.00
CA ILE A 121 -1.94 8.16 -17.32
C ILE A 121 -1.12 7.12 -16.55
N ILE A 122 -1.37 6.94 -15.24
CA ILE A 122 -0.68 5.93 -14.42
C ILE A 122 -0.95 4.53 -14.97
N ARG A 123 -2.21 4.16 -15.23
CA ARG A 123 -2.60 2.85 -15.77
C ARG A 123 -1.94 2.58 -17.14
N SER A 124 -1.91 3.59 -18.01
CA SER A 124 -1.25 3.49 -19.32
C SER A 124 0.25 3.23 -19.20
N ARG A 125 0.94 3.97 -18.31
CA ARG A 125 2.37 3.77 -18.03
C ARG A 125 2.66 2.40 -17.45
N LEU A 126 1.85 1.93 -16.49
CA LEU A 126 2.00 0.60 -15.91
C LEU A 126 1.83 -0.49 -16.97
N LYS A 127 0.86 -0.36 -17.88
CA LYS A 127 0.65 -1.31 -18.97
C LYS A 127 1.86 -1.43 -19.92
N GLN A 128 2.61 -0.34 -20.10
CA GLN A 128 3.83 -0.34 -20.91
C GLN A 128 5.06 -0.88 -20.16
N TYR A 129 5.06 -0.76 -18.82
CA TYR A 129 6.20 -1.09 -17.98
C TYR A 129 6.17 -2.52 -17.44
N ASP A 130 5.01 -2.96 -16.96
CA ASP A 130 4.80 -4.30 -16.43
C ASP A 130 4.57 -5.31 -17.57
N ALA A 131 5.04 -6.55 -17.37
CA ALA A 131 4.86 -7.64 -18.33
C ALA A 131 3.51 -8.36 -18.16
N ILE A 132 2.65 -7.87 -17.26
CA ILE A 132 1.36 -8.45 -16.91
C ILE A 132 0.30 -7.33 -16.79
N PRO A 133 -0.98 -7.58 -17.13
CA PRO A 133 -2.04 -6.61 -16.86
C PRO A 133 -2.17 -6.26 -15.36
N PRO A 134 -2.84 -5.14 -15.05
CA PRO A 134 -3.19 -4.78 -13.68
C PRO A 134 -3.85 -5.95 -12.93
N HIS A 135 -3.49 -6.13 -11.66
CA HIS A 135 -4.09 -7.16 -10.82
C HIS A 135 -5.59 -6.92 -10.62
N PRO A 136 -6.46 -7.95 -10.60
CA PRO A 136 -7.90 -7.80 -10.38
C PRO A 136 -8.27 -7.10 -9.07
N ASP A 137 -7.42 -7.14 -8.04
CA ASP A 137 -7.66 -6.42 -6.78
C ASP A 137 -7.36 -4.92 -6.86
N ILE A 138 -6.69 -4.45 -7.92
CA ILE A 138 -6.47 -3.01 -8.11
C ILE A 138 -7.82 -2.32 -8.35
N GLY A 139 -8.06 -1.24 -7.62
CA GLY A 139 -9.34 -0.56 -7.62
C GLY A 139 -9.27 0.84 -7.03
N ASP A 140 -10.37 1.56 -7.16
CA ASP A 140 -10.51 2.89 -6.58
C ASP A 140 -10.99 2.79 -5.12
N TYR A 141 -10.49 3.69 -4.28
CA TYR A 141 -10.85 3.73 -2.87
C TYR A 141 -12.37 3.93 -2.70
N GLY A 142 -12.99 3.12 -1.85
CA GLY A 142 -14.44 3.16 -1.62
C GLY A 142 -15.28 2.30 -2.57
N ASP A 143 -14.69 1.68 -3.60
CA ASP A 143 -15.42 0.73 -4.47
C ASP A 143 -15.88 -0.49 -3.63
N HIS A 144 -17.19 -0.75 -3.66
CA HIS A 144 -17.83 -1.82 -2.90
C HIS A 144 -17.29 -3.22 -3.21
N HIS A 145 -16.71 -3.42 -4.39
CA HIS A 145 -16.12 -4.68 -4.83
C HIS A 145 -14.61 -4.79 -4.55
N LYS A 146 -13.99 -3.73 -4.01
CA LYS A 146 -12.54 -3.65 -3.79
C LYS A 146 -12.23 -3.48 -2.31
N ARG A 147 -11.01 -3.84 -1.92
CA ARG A 147 -10.51 -3.67 -0.55
C ARG A 147 -9.11 -3.10 -0.62
N GLU A 148 -8.90 -1.96 0.04
CA GLU A 148 -7.65 -1.20 -0.10
C GLU A 148 -6.44 -2.04 0.29
N TRP A 149 -6.56 -2.84 1.36
CA TRP A 149 -5.48 -3.69 1.86
C TRP A 149 -5.02 -4.77 0.87
N LYS A 150 -5.87 -5.18 -0.08
CA LYS A 150 -5.45 -6.15 -1.11
C LYS A 150 -4.47 -5.54 -2.10
N GLN A 151 -4.43 -4.21 -2.22
CA GLN A 151 -3.53 -3.49 -3.14
C GLN A 151 -2.12 -3.28 -2.57
N TYR A 152 -1.96 -3.47 -1.26
CA TYR A 152 -0.74 -3.13 -0.52
C TYR A 152 0.44 -4.02 -0.87
N ILE A 153 0.18 -5.31 -1.02
CA ILE A 153 1.13 -6.29 -1.53
C ILE A 153 0.39 -7.22 -2.48
N LEU A 154 0.76 -7.14 -3.76
CA LEU A 154 0.16 -7.96 -4.81
C LEU A 154 0.99 -9.23 -5.01
N PRO A 155 0.40 -10.34 -5.46
CA PRO A 155 1.17 -11.43 -6.04
C PRO A 155 1.84 -10.97 -7.35
N ASP A 156 2.91 -11.64 -7.77
CA ASP A 156 3.58 -11.28 -9.03
C ASP A 156 2.67 -11.53 -10.25
N ILE A 157 1.86 -12.59 -10.18
CA ILE A 157 0.91 -12.98 -11.22
C ILE A 157 -0.55 -12.68 -10.80
N ASN A 158 -1.55 -12.96 -11.65
CA ASN A 158 -2.95 -12.55 -11.45
C ASN A 158 -3.85 -13.65 -10.86
N GLU A 159 -3.32 -14.86 -10.72
CA GLU A 159 -4.05 -16.07 -10.35
C GLU A 159 -4.21 -16.23 -8.82
N GLU A 160 -3.52 -15.39 -8.04
CA GLU A 160 -3.55 -15.40 -6.59
C GLU A 160 -4.23 -14.13 -6.05
N SER A 161 -4.97 -14.24 -4.96
CA SER A 161 -5.44 -13.09 -4.19
C SER A 161 -5.53 -13.48 -2.72
N LEU A 162 -5.38 -12.50 -1.84
CA LEU A 162 -5.62 -12.71 -0.42
C LEU A 162 -7.14 -12.76 -0.17
N MET A 163 -7.57 -13.82 0.52
CA MET A 163 -8.99 -14.03 0.84
C MET A 163 -9.44 -13.28 2.09
N ARG A 164 -8.52 -12.92 2.99
CA ARG A 164 -8.78 -12.21 4.25
C ARG A 164 -7.63 -11.27 4.57
N CYS A 165 -7.92 -10.15 5.22
CA CYS A 165 -6.91 -9.22 5.68
C CYS A 165 -6.03 -9.90 6.74
N PRO A 166 -4.69 -9.90 6.58
CA PRO A 166 -3.79 -10.51 7.58
C PRO A 166 -3.63 -9.68 8.86
N LEU A 167 -4.02 -8.40 8.83
CA LEU A 167 -3.95 -7.52 9.99
C LEU A 167 -5.05 -7.88 10.99
N LYS A 168 -4.67 -7.88 12.26
CA LYS A 168 -5.57 -8.04 13.39
C LYS A 168 -5.76 -6.69 14.06
N ARG A 169 -6.99 -6.43 14.49
CA ARG A 169 -7.29 -5.22 15.26
C ARG A 169 -6.46 -5.23 16.54
N ARG A 170 -6.05 -4.04 16.97
CA ARG A 170 -5.63 -3.82 18.34
C ARG A 170 -6.85 -3.94 19.25
N ASP A 171 -6.74 -4.76 20.29
CA ASP A 171 -7.76 -4.87 21.34
C ASP A 171 -7.90 -3.54 22.10
#